data_AF-A0A970BTL1-F1
#
_entry.id   AF-A0A970BTL1-F1
#
_cell.length_a   1.000
_cell.length_b   1.000
_cell.length_c   1.000
_cell.angle_alpha   90.00
_cell.angle_beta   90.00
_cell.angle_gamma   90.00
#
_symmetry.space_group_name_H-M   'P 1'
#
loop_
_entity.id
_entity.type
_entity.pdbx_description
1 polymer ?
#
loop_
_entity_poly.entity_id
_entity_poly.type
_entity_poly.pdbx_seq_one_letter_code
_entity_poly.pdbx_strand_id
1 'polypeptide(L)'
;MRTNRLPLLLNGLLALAAWAAVLLLMNSVSPGPFSQVVFLVLLFLALGLTAVPLAYALATKWAASLGRRGNLHRAMRQGAMAGALGAVLMGMRFLGVLNAWVALALLMATAVIGTLLELRFR
;
A
#
# COMPACT_ATOMS: atom_id res chain seq x y z
N MET A 1 -14.81 1.84 -22.64
CA MET A 1 -13.59 2.13 -21.83
C MET A 1 -13.76 3.33 -20.87
N ARG A 2 -14.86 3.44 -20.11
CA ARG A 2 -15.11 4.65 -19.29
C ARG A 2 -15.80 4.30 -17.96
N THR A 3 -15.06 4.23 -16.85
CA THR A 3 -15.59 4.48 -15.47
C THR A 3 -14.51 4.57 -14.38
N ASN A 4 -13.33 3.95 -14.53
CA ASN A 4 -12.33 3.92 -13.43
C ASN A 4 -11.37 5.13 -13.35
N ARG A 5 -11.47 6.11 -14.25
CA ARG A 5 -10.52 7.25 -14.29
C ARG A 5 -10.69 8.19 -13.10
N LEU A 6 -11.93 8.58 -12.80
CA LEU A 6 -12.27 9.44 -11.68
C LEU A 6 -11.82 8.86 -10.33
N PRO A 7 -12.16 7.59 -9.96
CA PRO A 7 -11.72 7.05 -8.68
C PRO A 7 -10.19 6.92 -8.59
N LEU A 8 -9.49 6.61 -9.67
CA LEU A 8 -8.02 6.57 -9.68
C LEU A 8 -7.38 7.95 -9.51
N LEU A 9 -7.95 8.99 -10.11
CA LEU A 9 -7.50 10.38 -9.92
C LEU A 9 -7.71 10.85 -8.48
N LEU A 10 -8.92 10.64 -7.94
CA LEU A 10 -9.23 10.99 -6.55
C LEU A 10 -8.31 10.25 -5.58
N ASN A 11 -8.08 8.96 -5.83
CA ASN A 11 -7.16 8.16 -5.04
C ASN A 11 -5.70 8.67 -5.13
N GLY A 12 -5.26 9.12 -6.31
CA GLY A 12 -3.96 9.75 -6.49
C GLY A 12 -3.82 11.07 -5.71
N LEU A 13 -4.85 11.93 -5.75
CA LEU A 13 -4.88 13.16 -4.96
C LEU A 13 -4.87 12.89 -3.46
N LEU A 14 -5.64 11.90 -2.99
CA LEU A 14 -5.63 11.46 -1.60
C LEU A 14 -4.26 10.91 -1.19
N ALA A 15 -3.57 10.19 -2.08
CA ALA A 15 -2.21 9.71 -1.82
C ALA A 15 -1.24 10.89 -1.61
N LEU A 16 -1.32 11.92 -2.46
CA LEU A 16 -0.50 13.13 -2.32
C LEU A 16 -0.80 13.85 -1.00
N ALA A 17 -2.07 14.00 -0.63
CA ALA A 17 -2.47 14.58 0.64
C ALA A 17 -1.96 13.78 1.84
N ALA A 18 -2.03 12.44 1.78
CA ALA A 18 -1.49 11.57 2.83
C ALA A 18 0.03 11.70 2.96
N TRP A 19 0.78 11.76 1.85
CA TRP A 19 2.22 12.02 1.87
C TRP A 19 2.55 13.40 2.45
N ALA A 20 1.79 14.44 2.09
CA ALA A 20 1.95 15.77 2.69
C ALA A 20 1.72 15.74 4.21
N ALA A 21 0.72 15.01 4.69
CA ALA A 21 0.48 14.83 6.12
C ALA A 21 1.62 14.08 6.83
N VAL A 22 2.19 13.04 6.20
CA VAL A 22 3.38 12.35 6.71
C VAL A 22 4.55 13.32 6.84
N LEU A 23 4.83 14.11 5.79
CA LEU A 23 5.93 15.08 5.80
C LEU A 23 5.71 16.15 6.87
N LEU A 24 4.50 16.70 6.99
CA LEU A 24 4.18 17.67 8.04
C LEU A 24 4.39 17.08 9.44
N LEU A 25 3.91 15.87 9.69
CA LEU A 25 4.09 15.22 10.98
C LEU A 25 5.57 15.04 11.33
N MET A 26 6.38 14.56 10.38
CA MET A 26 7.82 14.33 10.57
C MET A 26 8.61 15.63 10.81
N ASN A 27 8.17 16.75 10.25
CA ASN A 27 8.89 18.02 10.33
C ASN A 27 8.38 18.95 11.45
N SER A 28 7.15 18.75 11.93
CA SER A 28 6.51 19.67 12.89
C SER A 28 6.28 19.07 14.27
N VAL A 29 6.36 17.75 14.44
CA VAL A 29 6.04 17.08 15.70
C VAL A 29 7.22 16.22 16.18
N SER A 30 7.61 16.40 17.44
CA SER A 30 8.63 15.57 18.08
C SER A 30 8.20 14.09 18.14
N PRO A 31 9.11 13.13 17.93
CA PRO A 31 8.78 11.71 17.99
C PRO A 31 8.39 11.29 19.41
N GLY A 32 7.18 10.75 19.53
CA GLY A 32 6.62 10.19 20.75
C GLY A 32 5.65 9.06 20.42
N PRO A 33 5.13 8.31 21.41
CA PRO A 33 4.32 7.12 21.15
C PRO A 33 3.06 7.42 20.33
N PHE A 34 2.38 8.53 20.65
CA PHE A 34 1.20 8.96 19.90
C PHE A 34 1.53 9.36 18.46
N SER A 35 2.58 10.15 18.25
CA SER A 35 2.97 10.58 16.90
C SER A 35 3.49 9.42 16.04
N GLN A 36 4.07 8.39 16.65
CA GLN A 36 4.40 7.14 15.96
C GLN A 36 3.16 6.39 15.48
N VAL A 37 2.11 6.27 16.30
CA VAL A 37 0.85 5.62 15.88
C VAL A 37 0.20 6.39 14.73
N VAL A 38 0.11 7.72 14.85
CA VAL A 38 -0.42 8.57 13.78
C VAL A 38 0.42 8.44 12.51
N PHE A 39 1.74 8.41 12.64
CA PHE A 39 2.64 8.19 11.52
C PHE A 39 2.36 6.86 10.81
N LEU A 40 2.18 5.76 11.54
CA LEU A 40 1.91 4.45 10.95
C LEU A 40 0.57 4.41 10.19
N VAL A 41 -0.46 5.08 10.71
CA VAL A 41 -1.76 5.20 10.03
C VAL A 41 -1.61 6.03 8.75
N LEU A 42 -0.92 7.17 8.82
CA LEU A 42 -0.68 8.01 7.64
C LEU A 42 0.19 7.30 6.60
N LEU A 43 1.20 6.55 7.03
CA LEU A 43 2.07 5.77 6.14
C LEU A 43 1.28 4.63 5.47
N PHE A 44 0.44 3.91 6.21
CA PHE A 44 -0.47 2.91 5.67
C PHE A 44 -1.32 3.49 4.55
N LEU A 45 -1.96 4.65 4.81
CA LEU A 45 -2.80 5.33 3.83
C LEU A 45 -1.98 5.80 2.64
N ALA A 46 -0.85 6.47 2.85
CA ALA A 46 -0.01 7.01 1.79
C ALA A 46 0.46 5.89 0.85
N LEU A 47 1.07 4.84 1.39
CA LEU A 47 1.56 3.70 0.61
C LEU A 47 0.40 2.95 -0.06
N GLY A 48 -0.69 2.71 0.67
CA GLY A 48 -1.82 1.98 0.14
C GLY A 48 -2.47 2.70 -1.03
N LEU A 49 -2.75 4.01 -0.87
CA LEU A 49 -3.32 4.86 -1.91
C LEU A 49 -2.36 5.01 -3.09
N THR A 50 -1.04 5.15 -2.89
CA THR A 50 -0.07 5.18 -4.00
C THR A 50 -0.03 3.85 -4.77
N ALA A 51 -0.16 2.73 -4.08
CA ALA A 51 -0.07 1.40 -4.69
C ALA A 51 -1.31 1.03 -5.53
N VAL A 52 -2.51 1.55 -5.25
CA VAL A 52 -3.72 1.26 -6.05
C VAL A 52 -3.58 1.61 -7.54
N PRO A 53 -3.23 2.84 -7.96
CA PRO A 53 -3.11 3.20 -9.38
C PRO A 53 -1.93 2.49 -10.03
N LEU A 54 -0.84 2.25 -9.29
CA LEU A 54 0.29 1.45 -9.78
C LEU A 54 -0.13 0.02 -10.09
N ALA A 55 -0.78 -0.65 -9.14
CA ALA A 55 -1.33 -1.99 -9.28
C ALA A 55 -2.33 -2.08 -10.44
N TYR A 56 -3.22 -1.09 -10.56
CA TYR A 56 -4.17 -1.03 -11.66
C TYR A 56 -3.47 -0.87 -13.02
N ALA A 57 -2.47 0.01 -13.13
CA ALA A 57 -1.71 0.23 -14.36
C ALA A 57 -0.84 -0.98 -14.75
N LEU A 58 -0.25 -1.67 -13.78
CA LEU A 58 0.46 -2.92 -13.97
C LEU A 58 -0.49 -4.01 -14.49
N ALA A 59 -1.67 -4.14 -13.88
CA ALA A 59 -2.68 -5.09 -14.32
C ALA A 59 -3.19 -4.78 -15.74
N THR A 60 -3.39 -3.52 -16.13
CA THR A 60 -3.83 -3.20 -17.49
C THR A 60 -2.74 -3.45 -18.54
N LYS A 61 -1.46 -3.18 -18.22
CA LYS A 61 -0.34 -3.42 -19.14
C LYS A 61 0.01 -4.91 -19.26
N TRP A 62 0.07 -5.64 -18.15
CA TRP A 62 0.59 -7.01 -18.11
C TRP A 62 -0.51 -8.07 -18.09
N ALA A 63 -1.63 -7.85 -17.39
CA ALA A 63 -2.71 -8.86 -17.31
C ALA A 63 -3.60 -8.89 -18.57
N ALA A 64 -3.45 -7.93 -19.49
CA ALA A 64 -3.99 -8.04 -20.85
C ALA A 64 -3.42 -9.26 -21.60
N SER A 65 -2.17 -9.67 -21.34
CA SER A 65 -1.58 -10.88 -21.92
C SER A 65 -2.15 -12.18 -21.34
N LEU A 66 -2.71 -12.13 -20.13
CA LEU A 66 -3.25 -13.28 -19.36
C LEU A 66 -4.79 -13.34 -19.38
N GLY A 67 -5.45 -12.56 -20.24
CA GLY A 67 -6.92 -12.55 -20.40
C GLY A 67 -7.72 -11.93 -19.24
N ARG A 68 -7.07 -11.44 -18.17
CA ARG A 68 -7.73 -10.82 -17.00
C ARG A 68 -7.59 -9.30 -17.02
N ARG A 69 -8.57 -8.58 -17.56
CA ARG A 69 -8.54 -7.11 -17.58
C ARG A 69 -8.95 -6.48 -16.25
N GLY A 70 -8.07 -5.62 -15.72
CA GLY A 70 -8.36 -4.41 -14.94
C GLY A 70 -9.50 -4.46 -13.91
N ASN A 71 -9.36 -5.24 -12.84
CA ASN A 71 -10.29 -5.23 -11.72
C ASN A 71 -9.84 -4.22 -10.64
N LEU A 72 -10.62 -3.14 -10.46
CA LEU A 72 -10.35 -2.09 -9.47
C LEU A 72 -10.33 -2.64 -8.03
N HIS A 73 -11.19 -3.61 -7.72
CA HIS A 73 -11.23 -4.24 -6.39
C HIS A 73 -9.93 -4.99 -6.08
N ARG A 74 -9.34 -5.67 -7.07
CA ARG A 74 -8.02 -6.31 -6.91
C ARG A 74 -6.92 -5.28 -6.68
N ALA A 75 -6.94 -4.16 -7.41
CA ALA A 75 -5.98 -3.08 -7.23
C ALA A 75 -6.09 -2.43 -5.84
N MET A 76 -7.30 -2.20 -5.34
CA MET A 76 -7.55 -1.72 -3.98
C MET A 76 -6.99 -2.66 -2.92
N ARG A 77 -7.20 -3.97 -3.09
CA ARG A 77 -6.65 -4.99 -2.18
C ARG A 77 -5.13 -5.02 -2.19
N GLN A 78 -4.50 -4.98 -3.38
CA GLN A 78 -3.05 -4.91 -3.51
C GLN A 78 -2.50 -3.63 -2.87
N GLY A 79 -3.21 -2.50 -3.01
CA GLY A 79 -2.90 -1.27 -2.29
C GLY A 79 -2.94 -1.45 -0.78
N ALA A 80 -4.04 -1.96 -0.23
CA ALA A 80 -4.16 -2.20 1.21
C ALA A 80 -3.06 -3.12 1.76
N MET A 81 -2.67 -4.16 1.01
CA MET A 81 -1.56 -5.05 1.39
C MET A 81 -0.21 -4.33 1.40
N ALA A 82 0.07 -3.49 0.39
CA ALA A 82 1.28 -2.69 0.33
C ALA A 82 1.36 -1.67 1.49
N GLY A 83 0.23 -1.00 1.79
CA GLY A 83 0.11 -0.12 2.94
C GLY A 83 0.35 -0.85 4.27
N ALA A 84 -0.29 -2.01 4.45
CA ALA A 84 -0.14 -2.82 5.66
C ALA A 84 1.30 -3.28 5.86
N LEU A 85 1.93 -3.79 4.80
CA LEU A 85 3.33 -4.22 4.84
C LEU A 85 4.25 -3.07 5.22
N GLY A 86 4.10 -1.89 4.59
CA GLY A 86 4.93 -0.73 4.92
C GLY A 86 4.76 -0.26 6.36
N ALA A 87 3.52 -0.20 6.86
CA ALA A 87 3.23 0.16 8.24
C ALA A 87 3.79 -0.88 9.23
N VAL A 88 3.65 -2.17 8.96
CA VAL A 88 4.21 -3.24 9.82
C VAL A 88 5.73 -3.17 9.85
N LEU A 89 6.38 -3.04 8.70
CA LEU A 89 7.84 -2.91 8.62
C LEU A 89 8.33 -1.72 9.43
N MET A 90 7.70 -0.56 9.29
CA MET A 90 8.08 0.62 10.06
C MET A 90 7.74 0.49 11.55
N GLY A 91 6.62 -0.13 11.91
CA GLY A 91 6.27 -0.42 13.29
C GLY A 91 7.31 -1.30 13.97
N MET A 92 7.75 -2.37 13.29
CA MET A 92 8.85 -3.22 13.76
C MET A 92 10.17 -2.47 13.85
N ARG A 93 10.40 -1.49 12.98
CA ARG A 93 11.58 -0.61 13.05
C ARG A 93 11.54 0.27 14.31
N PHE A 94 10.39 0.83 14.67
CA PHE A 94 10.23 1.60 15.91
C PHE A 94 10.45 0.75 17.16
N LEU A 95 10.05 -0.53 17.13
CA LEU A 95 10.31 -1.47 18.21
C LEU A 95 11.77 -1.96 18.28
N GLY A 96 12.60 -1.62 17.29
CA GLY A 96 13.99 -2.07 17.22
C GLY A 96 14.17 -3.54 16.82
N VAL A 97 13.11 -4.23 16.37
CA VAL A 97 13.12 -5.67 16.08
C VAL A 97 13.29 -5.96 14.58
N LEU A 98 13.17 -4.93 13.71
CA LEU A 98 13.31 -5.11 12.27
C LEU A 98 14.76 -5.43 11.86
N ASN A 99 14.97 -6.67 11.41
CA ASN A 99 16.18 -7.10 10.72
C ASN A 99 15.87 -7.48 9.26
N ALA A 100 16.92 -7.68 8.45
CA ALA A 100 16.79 -7.98 7.03
C ALA A 100 16.01 -9.28 6.75
N TRP A 101 16.21 -10.30 7.58
CA TRP A 101 15.53 -11.60 7.45
C TRP A 101 14.04 -11.50 7.75
N VAL A 102 13.66 -10.76 8.79
CA VAL A 102 12.26 -10.49 9.14
C VAL A 102 11.58 -9.69 8.04
N ALA A 103 12.24 -8.67 7.49
CA ALA A 103 11.70 -7.90 6.37
C ALA A 103 11.45 -8.79 5.14
N LEU A 104 12.41 -9.65 4.80
CA LEU A 104 12.27 -10.62 3.71
C LEU A 104 11.14 -11.62 3.97
N ALA A 105 11.04 -12.16 5.18
CA ALA A 105 9.97 -13.08 5.56
C ALA A 105 8.58 -12.44 5.41
N LEU A 106 8.42 -11.18 5.84
CA LEU A 106 7.15 -10.44 5.69
C LEU A 106 6.81 -10.14 4.24
N LEU A 107 7.80 -9.79 3.41
CA LEU A 107 7.64 -9.62 1.97
C LEU A 107 7.14 -10.93 1.33
N MET A 108 7.79 -12.05 1.65
CA MET A 108 7.41 -13.37 1.12
C MET A 108 6.02 -13.78 1.60
N ALA A 109 5.70 -13.59 2.88
CA ALA A 109 4.37 -13.87 3.43
C ALA A 109 3.30 -13.03 2.71
N THR A 110 3.55 -11.75 2.48
CA THR A 110 2.62 -10.85 1.76
C THR A 110 2.42 -11.31 0.32
N ALA A 111 3.47 -11.74 -0.36
CA ALA A 111 3.38 -12.29 -1.71
C ALA A 111 2.57 -13.60 -1.74
N VAL A 112 2.82 -14.52 -0.81
CA VAL A 112 2.06 -15.77 -0.68
C VAL A 112 0.58 -15.48 -0.41
N ILE A 113 0.25 -14.63 0.57
CA ILE A 113 -1.14 -14.25 0.84
C ILE A 113 -1.76 -13.61 -0.40
N GLY A 114 -1.03 -12.74 -1.10
CA GLY A 114 -1.47 -12.12 -2.36
C GLY A 114 -1.85 -13.16 -3.41
N THR A 115 -0.98 -14.14 -3.65
CA THR A 115 -1.24 -15.23 -4.61
C THR A 115 -2.38 -16.14 -4.19
N LEU A 116 -2.47 -16.51 -2.91
CA LEU A 116 -3.57 -17.33 -2.38
C LEU A 116 -4.93 -16.65 -2.53
N LEU A 117 -5.01 -15.34 -2.23
CA LEU A 117 -6.24 -14.56 -2.44
C LEU A 117 -6.60 -14.47 -3.92
N GLU A 118 -5.61 -14.42 -4.82
CA GLU A 118 -5.88 -14.46 -6.26
C GLU A 118 -6.36 -15.82 -6.75
N LEU A 119 -5.95 -16.91 -6.11
CA LEU A 119 -6.43 -18.27 -6.40
C LEU A 119 -7.86 -18.48 -5.87
N ARG A 120 -8.16 -18.02 -4.65
CA ARG A 120 -9.47 -18.16 -4.01
C ARG A 120 -10.59 -17.41 -4.74
N PHE A 121 -10.30 -16.22 -5.26
CA PHE A 121 -11.26 -15.35 -5.93
C PHE A 121 -11.09 -15.36 -7.47
N ARG A 122 -10.62 -16.48 -8.03
CA ARG A 122 -10.66 -16.73 -9.49
C ARG A 122 -12.08 -17.01 -9.95
#